data_AF-A0A7L2TZU8-F1
#
_entry.id   AF-A0A7L2TZU8-F1
#
_cell.length_a   1.000
_cell.length_b   1.000
_cell.length_c   1.000
_cell.angle_alpha   90.00
_cell.angle_beta   90.00
_cell.angle_gamma   90.00
#
_symmetry.space_group_name_H-M   'P 1'
#
loop_
_entity.id
_entity.type
_entity.pdbx_description
1 polymer ?
#
loop_
_entity_poly.entity_id
_entity_poly.type
_entity_poly.pdbx_seq_one_letter_code
_entity_poly.pdbx_strand_id
1 'polypeptide(L)' 'SSKTFWATTGMFPQELIIGFPQCVKISKVAIQCYLVRTLRIERSTSKDPVGFEQCVEKDLQHTEGQLQMEEF' A
#
# COMPACT_ATOMS: atom_id res chain seq x y z
N SER A 1 -17.14 -3.05 -7.54
CA SER A 1 -16.21 -4.04 -8.10
C SER A 1 -15.20 -3.31 -8.95
N SER A 2 -13.97 -3.13 -8.45
CA SER A 2 -12.87 -2.55 -9.23
C SER A 2 -12.42 -3.59 -10.25
N LYS A 3 -12.34 -3.22 -11.53
CA LYS A 3 -11.95 -4.12 -12.63
C LYS A 3 -10.49 -3.95 -13.06
N THR A 4 -9.76 -3.02 -12.44
CA THR A 4 -8.40 -2.67 -12.85
C THR A 4 -7.48 -2.62 -11.65
N PHE A 5 -6.33 -3.27 -11.78
CA PHE A 5 -5.29 -3.34 -10.77
C PHE A 5 -4.01 -2.73 -11.32
N TRP A 6 -3.22 -2.12 -10.44
CA TRP A 6 -1.81 -1.86 -10.74
C TRP A 6 -1.06 -3.18 -10.66
N ALA A 7 -0.50 -3.62 -11.79
CA ALA A 7 0.21 -4.87 -11.90
C ALA A 7 1.69 -4.61 -12.17
N THR A 8 2.54 -5.42 -11.55
CA THR A 8 4.00 -5.38 -11.69
C THR A 8 4.52 -6.79 -11.93
N THR A 9 5.81 -6.92 -12.28
CA THR A 9 6.45 -8.22 -12.48
C THR A 9 6.79 -8.96 -11.19
N GLY A 10 6.65 -8.30 -10.02
CA GLY A 10 6.86 -8.91 -8.70
C GLY A 10 8.31 -9.28 -8.34
N MET A 11 9.31 -8.85 -9.13
CA MET A 11 10.71 -9.25 -8.91
C MET A 11 11.43 -8.51 -7.77
N PHE A 12 10.90 -7.36 -7.34
CA PHE A 12 11.47 -6.50 -6.30
C PHE A 12 10.36 -5.89 -5.43
N PRO A 13 10.66 -5.32 -4.26
CA PRO A 13 9.71 -4.44 -3.56
C PRO A 13 9.12 -3.43 -4.53
N GLN A 14 7.80 -3.31 -4.54
CA GLN A 14 7.08 -2.41 -5.42
C GLN A 14 6.46 -1.32 -4.57
N GLU A 15 6.65 -0.08 -4.99
CA GLU A 15 6.25 1.10 -4.23
C GLU A 15 5.36 1.99 -5.08
N LEU A 16 4.31 2.54 -4.46
CA LEU A 16 3.45 3.55 -5.04
C LEU A 16 3.35 4.71 -4.06
N ILE A 17 3.73 5.91 -4.50
CA ILE A 17 3.67 7.12 -3.69
C ILE A 17 2.45 7.93 -4.10
N ILE A 18 1.57 8.22 -3.14
CA ILE A 18 0.37 9.04 -3.34
C ILE A 18 0.60 10.39 -2.65
N GLY A 19 0.73 11.44 -3.46
CA GLY A 19 0.80 12.82 -2.99
C GLY A 19 -0.59 13.44 -2.83
N PHE A 20 -0.82 14.15 -1.73
CA PHE A 20 -2.01 14.97 -1.53
C PHE A 20 -1.64 16.45 -1.73
N PRO A 21 -2.56 17.30 -2.24
CA PRO A 21 -2.27 18.72 -2.50
C PRO A 21 -2.01 19.54 -1.23
N GLN A 22 -2.36 19.00 -0.06
CA GLN A 22 -2.13 19.60 1.25
C GLN A 22 -1.96 18.49 2.30
N CYS A 23 -1.51 18.86 3.50
CA CYS A 23 -1.42 17.93 4.62
C CYS A 23 -2.82 17.44 5.01
N VAL A 24 -3.02 16.12 4.96
CA VAL A 24 -4.30 15.47 5.28
C VAL A 24 -4.15 14.48 6.41
N LYS A 25 -5.20 14.33 7.22
CA LYS A 25 -5.31 13.23 8.18
C LYS A 25 -5.93 12.02 7.49
N ILE A 26 -5.18 10.94 7.38
CA ILE A 26 -5.67 9.65 6.88
C ILE A 26 -6.29 8.90 8.06
N SER A 27 -7.59 8.59 7.96
CA SER A 27 -8.32 7.84 9.00
C SER A 27 -8.41 6.34 8.74
N LYS A 28 -8.36 5.94 7.46
CA LYS A 28 -8.47 4.54 7.03
C LYS A 28 -7.77 4.31 5.70
N VAL A 29 -7.09 3.18 5.56
CA VAL A 29 -6.53 2.68 4.29
C VAL A 29 -7.07 1.28 4.04
N ALA A 30 -7.77 1.09 2.92
CA ALA A 30 -8.26 -0.22 2.50
C ALA A 30 -7.51 -0.67 1.23
N ILE A 31 -6.97 -1.88 1.25
CA ILE A 31 -6.15 -2.44 0.17
C ILE A 31 -6.76 -3.73 -0.33
N GLN A 32 -6.90 -3.82 -1.66
CA GLN A 32 -7.29 -5.01 -2.40
C GLN A 32 -6.12 -5.41 -3.29
N CYS A 33 -5.58 -6.61 -3.07
CA CYS A 33 -4.39 -7.06 -3.77
C CYS A 33 -4.40 -8.58 -4.00
N TYR A 34 -3.46 -9.05 -4.80
CA TYR A 34 -3.25 -10.46 -5.08
C TYR A 34 -1.77 -10.78 -4.94
N LEU A 35 -1.48 -11.94 -4.32
CA LEU A 35 -0.14 -12.49 -4.19
C LEU A 35 0.86 -11.55 -3.49
N VAL A 36 0.36 -10.63 -2.67
CA VAL A 36 1.21 -9.77 -1.84
C VAL A 36 1.51 -10.52 -0.55
N ARG A 37 2.80 -10.66 -0.24
CA ARG A 37 3.26 -11.33 1.00
C ARG A 37 3.31 -10.37 2.18
N THR A 38 3.96 -9.23 1.99
CA THR A 38 4.19 -8.24 3.04
C THR A 38 3.79 -6.87 2.50
N LEU A 39 3.04 -6.14 3.30
CA LEU A 39 2.61 -4.78 3.01
C LEU A 39 3.19 -3.83 4.06
N ARG A 40 3.83 -2.74 3.62
CA ARG A 40 4.25 -1.64 4.47
C ARG A 40 3.53 -0.36 4.04
N ILE A 41 3.00 0.38 5.01
CA ILE A 41 2.45 1.72 4.80
C ILE A 41 3.35 2.70 5.55
N GLU A 42 3.89 3.65 4.81
CA GLU A 42 4.71 4.73 5.34
C GLU A 42 4.10 6.08 4.97
N ARG A 43 4.39 7.11 5.76
CA ARG A 43 3.90 8.47 5.52
C ARG A 43 5.05 9.47 5.53
N SER A 44 4.90 10.54 4.77
CA SER A 44 5.75 11.73 4.89
C SER A 44 4.88 12.98 4.97
N THR A 45 5.30 13.95 5.79
CA THR A 45 4.74 15.30 5.83
C THR A 45 5.66 16.33 5.15
N SER A 46 6.74 15.88 4.51
CA SER A 46 7.65 16.72 3.75
C SER A 46 7.00 17.16 2.44
N LYS A 47 7.46 18.28 1.87
CA LYS A 47 7.05 18.73 0.53
C LYS A 47 7.56 17.79 -0.57
N ASP A 48 8.75 17.24 -0.36
CA ASP A 48 9.35 16.25 -1.24
C ASP A 48 9.05 14.84 -0.71
N PRO A 49 8.97 13.80 -1.57
CA PRO A 49 8.67 12.43 -1.17
C PRO A 49 9.89 11.77 -0.51
N VAL A 50 10.24 12.25 0.68
CA VAL A 50 11.41 11.84 1.48
C VAL A 50 11.05 11.77 2.96
N GLY A 51 11.90 11.13 3.76
CA GLY A 51 11.75 11.09 5.22
C GLY A 51 10.48 10.36 5.66
N PHE A 52 10.18 9.24 5.00
CA PHE A 52 9.01 8.43 5.33
C PHE A 52 9.14 7.78 6.72
N GLU A 53 8.07 7.86 7.50
CA GLU A 53 7.90 7.17 8.78
C GLU A 53 6.99 5.95 8.59
N GLN A 54 7.42 4.79 9.10
CA GLN A 54 6.61 3.58 9.09
C GLN A 54 5.36 3.76 9.96
N CYS A 55 4.19 3.55 9.37
CA CYS A 55 2.90 3.54 10.07
C CYS A 55 2.48 2.10 10.40
N VAL A 56 2.58 1.22 9.41
CA VAL A 56 2.11 -0.15 9.47
C VAL A 56 3.06 -1.06 8.69
N GLU A 57 3.30 -2.25 9.21
CA GLU A 57 3.87 -3.37 8.47
C GLU A 57 3.08 -4.63 8.81
N LYS A 58 2.65 -5.36 7.79
CA LYS A 58 1.83 -6.57 7.97
C LYS A 58 2.16 -7.62 6.92
N ASP A 59 2.39 -8.84 7.40
CA ASP A 59 2.37 -10.03 6.54
C ASP A 59 0.92 -10.42 6.25
N LEU A 60 0.60 -10.56 4.97
CA LEU A 60 -0.73 -10.94 4.52
C LEU A 60 -0.82 -12.45 4.42
N GLN A 61 -2.01 -12.98 4.67
CA GLN A 61 -2.26 -14.40 4.48
C GLN A 61 -2.04 -14.76 3.01
N HIS A 62 -1.23 -15.79 2.76
CA HIS A 62 -1.12 -16.35 1.41
C HIS A 62 -2.45 -16.98 1.02
N THR A 63 -3.08 -16.41 0.02
CA THR A 63 -4.29 -16.92 -0.60
C THR A 63 -3.89 -17.46 -1.97
N GLU A 64 -4.18 -18.72 -2.27
CA GLU A 64 -3.79 -19.42 -3.50
C GLU A 64 -4.37 -18.76 -4.78
N GLY A 65 -3.89 -17.57 -5.13
CA GLY A 65 -4.43 -16.71 -6.19
C GLY A 65 -5.74 -16.00 -5.86
N GLN A 66 -6.30 -16.13 -4.65
CA GLN A 66 -7.55 -15.43 -4.28
C GLN A 66 -7.27 -13.98 -3.85
N LEU A 67 -8.30 -13.13 -3.94
CA LEU A 67 -8.21 -11.73 -3.54
C LEU A 67 -7.89 -11.61 -2.04
N GLN A 68 -6.90 -10.78 -1.72
CA GLN A 68 -6.56 -10.38 -0.35
C GLN A 68 -7.15 -9.00 -0.09
N MET A 69 -7.78 -8.82 1.07
CA MET A 69 -8.38 -7.54 1.48
C MET A 69 -7.94 -7.18 2.89
N GLU A 70 -7.42 -5.98 3.04
CA GLU A 70 -6.91 -5.46 4.31
C GLU A 70 -7.44 -4.06 4.57
N GLU A 71 -7.67 -3.76 5.85
CA GLU A 71 -8.08 -2.44 6.32
C GLU A 71 -7.22 -2.02 7.50
N PHE A 72 -6.74 -0.78 7.45
CA PHE A 72 -5.86 -0.15 8.44
C PHE A 72 -6.41 1.20 8.87
#